data_AF-A0A8K0GMQ4-F1
#
_entry.id   AF-A0A8K0GMQ4-F1
#
_cell.length_a   1.000
_cell.length_b   1.000
_cell.length_c   1.000
_cell.angle_alpha   90.00
_cell.angle_beta   90.00
_cell.angle_gamma   90.00
#
_symmetry.space_group_name_H-M   'P 1'
#
loop_
_entity.id
_entity.type
_entity.pdbx_description
1 polymer ?
#
loop_
_entity_poly.entity_id
_entity_poly.type
_entity_poly.pdbx_seq_one_letter_code
_entity_poly.pdbx_strand_id
1 'polypeptide(L)'
;MSSYENHIYHEKQVRELCALHALNNLFQTRGFFTKVELDTICHSLSPDVWINPHKSVFGLGNYDINVIMKALQGKGYEAIWFDKRKDPSCLNLDKICGFILNVPSDYKIGFVMLPLRRRHWITLRQISGLFYNLDSKLDAPQIIGSKEDLIEYLKEELECKDKELFLVVTNEVDKNQSWLSNQSSYTSNLKEREAEVLQLKDI
;
A
#
# COMPACT_ATOMS: atom_id res chain seq x y z
N MET A 1 30.13 24.08 -5.54
CA MET A 1 28.84 23.41 -5.86
C MET A 1 28.67 22.26 -4.90
N SER A 2 27.84 22.43 -3.88
CA SER A 2 27.51 21.35 -2.94
C SER A 2 26.45 20.48 -3.62
N SER A 3 26.85 19.27 -4.01
CA SER A 3 25.95 18.19 -4.35
C SER A 3 25.18 17.82 -3.08
N TYR A 4 23.95 18.31 -2.94
CA TYR A 4 23.02 17.73 -1.97
C TYR A 4 22.82 16.27 -2.37
N GLU A 5 23.50 15.35 -1.69
CA GLU A 5 23.10 13.95 -1.70
C GLU A 5 21.66 13.92 -1.22
N ASN A 6 20.74 13.64 -2.14
CA ASN A 6 19.33 13.58 -1.82
C ASN A 6 19.11 12.26 -1.06
N HIS A 7 19.33 12.31 0.26
CA HIS A 7 19.24 11.14 1.11
C HIS A 7 17.80 10.62 1.11
N ILE A 8 17.57 9.49 0.45
CA ILE A 8 16.27 8.82 0.43
C ILE A 8 15.99 8.29 1.83
N TYR A 9 14.87 8.70 2.40
CA TYR A 9 14.42 8.16 3.68
C TYR A 9 13.98 6.71 3.50
N HIS A 10 14.58 5.81 4.27
CA HIS A 10 14.24 4.39 4.26
C HIS A 10 14.24 3.82 5.68
N GLU A 11 13.05 3.47 6.15
CA GLU A 11 12.81 2.80 7.42
C GLU A 11 12.81 1.29 7.21
N LYS A 12 13.82 0.62 7.79
CA LYS A 12 13.91 -0.84 7.81
C LYS A 12 12.94 -1.44 8.81
N GLN A 13 12.43 -2.63 8.48
CA GLN A 13 11.41 -3.30 9.27
C GLN A 13 11.97 -3.73 10.63
N VAL A 14 11.21 -3.41 11.67
CA VAL A 14 11.40 -3.99 13.00
C VAL A 14 10.14 -4.78 13.38
N ARG A 15 10.31 -6.06 13.72
CA ARG A 15 9.20 -6.98 14.09
C ARG A 15 8.18 -7.13 12.96
N GLU A 16 6.88 -7.07 13.23
CA GLU A 16 5.82 -7.23 12.22
C GLU A 16 5.25 -5.88 11.75
N LEU A 17 5.95 -4.76 11.96
CA LEU A 17 5.46 -3.40 11.70
C LEU A 17 5.57 -2.96 10.22
N CYS A 18 5.49 -3.89 9.26
CA CYS A 18 5.69 -3.57 7.84
C CYS A 18 4.73 -2.48 7.34
N ALA A 19 3.47 -2.45 7.79
CA ALA A 19 2.53 -1.39 7.41
C ALA A 19 2.97 0.01 7.91
N LEU A 20 3.50 0.12 9.13
CA LEU A 20 4.01 1.37 9.67
C LEU A 20 5.17 1.90 8.82
N HIS A 21 6.13 1.01 8.54
CA HIS A 21 7.33 1.37 7.79
C HIS A 21 7.01 1.66 6.33
N ALA A 22 6.08 0.91 5.71
CA ALA A 22 5.56 1.21 4.38
C ALA A 22 4.99 2.64 4.33
N LEU A 23 4.12 3.00 5.29
CA LEU A 23 3.56 4.34 5.36
C LEU A 23 4.64 5.42 5.55
N ASN A 24 5.58 5.26 6.48
CA ASN A 24 6.64 6.25 6.69
C ASN A 24 7.58 6.38 5.49
N ASN A 25 7.89 5.26 4.82
CA ASN A 25 8.66 5.25 3.57
C ASN A 25 7.90 5.97 2.45
N LEU A 26 6.59 5.80 2.35
CA LEU A 26 5.77 6.46 1.33
C LEU A 26 5.83 7.98 1.46
N PHE A 27 5.74 8.49 2.68
CA PHE A 27 5.79 9.92 2.97
C PHE A 27 7.21 10.46 3.20
N GLN A 28 8.23 9.61 3.03
CA GLN A 28 9.64 9.98 3.12
C GLN A 28 9.99 10.73 4.43
N THR A 29 9.29 10.40 5.51
CA THR A 29 9.37 11.15 6.77
C THR A 29 9.28 10.21 7.96
N ARG A 30 10.30 10.26 8.82
CA ARG A 30 10.33 9.47 10.05
C ARG A 30 9.21 9.88 10.98
N GLY A 31 8.43 8.91 11.44
CA GLY A 31 7.35 9.16 12.39
C GLY A 31 6.20 9.96 11.81
N PHE A 32 6.08 10.03 10.47
CA PHE A 32 4.89 10.61 9.84
C PHE A 32 3.64 9.88 10.31
N PHE A 33 3.70 8.55 10.43
CA PHE A 33 2.80 7.73 11.23
C PHE A 33 3.56 7.14 12.41
N THR A 34 2.83 6.87 13.49
CA THR A 34 3.39 6.24 14.69
C THR A 34 2.71 4.90 15.00
N LYS A 35 3.43 4.00 15.68
CA LYS A 35 2.85 2.75 16.17
C LYS A 35 1.62 3.01 17.06
N VAL A 36 1.68 4.02 17.92
CA VAL A 36 0.58 4.37 18.83
C VAL A 36 -0.66 4.77 18.03
N GLU A 37 -0.50 5.59 16.99
CA GLU A 37 -1.57 5.99 16.09
C GLU A 37 -2.21 4.77 15.40
N LEU A 38 -1.40 3.89 14.79
CA LEU A 38 -1.92 2.69 14.12
C LEU A 38 -2.56 1.69 15.09
N ASP A 39 -2.01 1.54 16.30
CA ASP A 39 -2.61 0.74 17.36
C ASP A 39 -3.98 1.31 17.74
N THR A 40 -4.09 2.62 17.99
CA THR A 40 -5.37 3.26 18.33
C THR A 40 -6.42 3.05 17.24
N ILE A 41 -6.04 3.22 15.97
CA ILE A 41 -6.90 2.96 14.83
C ILE A 41 -7.36 1.50 14.82
N CYS A 42 -6.43 0.56 14.96
CA CYS A 42 -6.73 -0.87 15.00
C CYS A 42 -7.73 -1.22 16.11
N HIS A 43 -7.58 -0.65 17.31
CA HIS A 43 -8.55 -0.85 18.40
C HIS A 43 -9.91 -0.23 18.10
N SER A 44 -9.95 0.94 17.46
CA SER A 44 -11.22 1.62 17.13
C SER A 44 -12.06 0.89 16.07
N LEU A 45 -11.40 0.16 15.16
CA LEU A 45 -12.07 -0.59 14.10
C LEU A 45 -12.70 -1.90 14.60
N SER A 46 -12.24 -2.44 15.73
CA SER A 46 -12.75 -3.67 16.35
C SER A 46 -12.88 -3.53 17.88
N PRO A 47 -13.85 -2.76 18.37
CA PRO A 47 -14.00 -2.48 19.81
C PRO A 47 -14.41 -3.70 20.65
N ASP A 48 -15.09 -4.70 20.07
CA ASP A 48 -15.82 -5.74 20.82
C ASP A 48 -15.22 -7.16 20.80
N VAL A 49 -13.95 -7.35 20.41
CA VAL A 49 -13.35 -8.70 20.31
C VAL A 49 -12.16 -8.86 21.25
N TRP A 50 -12.39 -9.48 22.41
CA TRP A 50 -11.34 -9.85 23.40
C TRP A 50 -10.30 -10.83 22.79
N ILE A 51 -10.65 -11.55 21.71
CA ILE A 51 -9.75 -12.37 20.89
C ILE A 51 -9.92 -11.96 19.42
N ASN A 52 -9.16 -10.97 18.95
CA ASN A 52 -9.25 -10.48 17.58
C ASN A 52 -8.55 -11.44 16.59
N PRO A 53 -9.23 -12.02 15.58
CA PRO A 53 -8.62 -12.84 14.52
C PRO A 53 -7.66 -12.04 13.61
N HIS A 54 -7.78 -10.71 13.63
CA HIS A 54 -6.91 -9.73 12.97
C HIS A 54 -5.86 -9.13 13.92
N LYS A 55 -5.78 -9.59 15.18
CA LYS A 55 -4.60 -9.39 16.03
C LYS A 55 -3.65 -10.56 15.78
N SER A 56 -2.38 -10.27 15.45
CA SER A 56 -1.35 -11.04 16.15
C SER A 56 -1.54 -10.72 17.64
N VAL A 57 -1.85 -11.74 18.43
CA VAL A 57 -2.39 -11.74 19.82
C VAL A 57 -1.56 -10.92 20.84
N PHE A 58 -0.53 -10.21 20.41
CA PHE A 58 0.45 -9.50 21.24
C PHE A 58 0.76 -8.05 20.83
N GLY A 59 0.02 -7.41 19.91
CA GLY A 59 0.30 -6.01 19.53
C GLY A 59 1.63 -5.84 18.77
N LEU A 60 1.93 -6.83 17.91
CA LEU A 60 3.22 -7.00 17.24
C LEU A 60 3.39 -6.22 15.93
N GLY A 61 2.32 -5.59 15.40
CA GLY A 61 2.40 -4.68 14.26
C GLY A 61 1.81 -5.16 12.93
N ASN A 62 1.18 -6.34 12.90
CA ASN A 62 0.60 -6.93 11.69
C ASN A 62 -0.74 -6.26 11.29
N TYR A 63 -0.69 -4.98 10.94
CA TYR A 63 -1.86 -4.19 10.58
C TYR A 63 -2.41 -4.59 9.21
N ASP A 64 -3.75 -4.67 9.11
CA ASP A 64 -4.44 -4.92 7.86
C ASP A 64 -4.66 -3.64 7.04
N ILE A 65 -5.30 -3.79 5.87
CA ILE A 65 -5.57 -2.66 4.97
C ILE A 65 -6.49 -1.60 5.58
N ASN A 66 -7.43 -1.96 6.45
CA ASN A 66 -8.39 -1.01 7.02
C ASN A 66 -7.68 -0.02 7.95
N VAL A 67 -6.67 -0.50 8.69
CA VAL A 67 -5.81 0.35 9.51
C VAL A 67 -5.04 1.34 8.63
N ILE A 68 -4.44 0.87 7.53
CA ILE A 68 -3.72 1.71 6.56
C ILE A 68 -4.64 2.77 5.97
N MET A 69 -5.82 2.37 5.47
CA MET A 69 -6.81 3.28 4.89
C MET A 69 -7.25 4.34 5.90
N LYS A 70 -7.58 3.93 7.13
CA LYS A 70 -8.04 4.87 8.15
C LYS A 70 -6.94 5.85 8.59
N ALA A 71 -5.68 5.39 8.62
CA ALA A 71 -4.53 6.25 8.91
C ALA A 71 -4.33 7.30 7.81
N LEU A 72 -4.36 6.89 6.54
CA LEU A 72 -4.27 7.79 5.38
C LEU A 72 -5.39 8.84 5.40
N GLN A 73 -6.62 8.41 5.65
CA GLN A 73 -7.80 9.30 5.75
C GLN A 73 -7.64 10.36 6.83
N GLY A 74 -7.08 9.97 8.00
CA GLY A 74 -6.77 10.88 9.08
C GLY A 74 -5.80 12.01 8.71
N LYS A 75 -5.08 11.87 7.57
CA LYS A 75 -4.11 12.84 7.07
C LYS A 75 -4.47 13.42 5.68
N GLY A 76 -5.70 13.23 5.21
CA GLY A 76 -6.17 13.81 3.95
C GLY A 76 -5.74 13.05 2.69
N TYR A 77 -5.44 11.76 2.83
CA TYR A 77 -5.14 10.85 1.73
C TYR A 77 -6.14 9.71 1.67
N GLU A 78 -6.30 9.11 0.49
CA GLU A 78 -7.09 7.91 0.27
C GLU A 78 -6.21 6.80 -0.31
N ALA A 79 -6.59 5.55 -0.04
CA ALA A 79 -6.02 4.37 -0.68
C ALA A 79 -7.05 3.73 -1.60
N ILE A 80 -6.73 3.65 -2.89
CA ILE A 80 -7.58 3.10 -3.93
C ILE A 80 -7.06 1.72 -4.29
N TRP A 81 -7.91 0.70 -4.14
CA TRP A 81 -7.57 -0.65 -4.56
C TRP A 81 -7.60 -0.75 -6.10
N PHE A 82 -6.44 -1.01 -6.71
CA PHE A 82 -6.32 -1.16 -8.14
C PHE A 82 -6.87 -2.50 -8.62
N ASP A 83 -7.67 -2.48 -9.68
CA ASP A 83 -8.20 -3.69 -10.31
C ASP A 83 -7.13 -4.31 -11.20
N LYS A 84 -6.50 -5.40 -10.73
CA LYS A 84 -5.42 -6.12 -11.45
C LYS A 84 -5.81 -6.68 -12.82
N ARG A 85 -7.09 -6.67 -13.18
CA ARG A 85 -7.56 -7.01 -14.53
C ARG A 85 -7.34 -5.87 -15.53
N LYS A 86 -6.99 -4.67 -15.07
CA LYS A 86 -6.75 -3.48 -15.89
C LYS A 86 -5.25 -3.29 -16.13
N ASP A 87 -4.91 -2.77 -17.31
CA ASP A 87 -3.53 -2.40 -17.60
C ASP A 87 -3.13 -1.16 -16.75
N PRO A 88 -2.06 -1.22 -15.95
CA PRO A 88 -1.61 -0.09 -15.13
C PRO A 88 -1.20 1.15 -15.95
N SER A 89 -1.05 1.03 -17.28
CA SER A 89 -0.86 2.17 -18.19
C SER A 89 -2.05 3.15 -18.16
N CYS A 90 -3.20 2.78 -17.59
CA CYS A 90 -4.33 3.70 -17.38
C CYS A 90 -4.11 4.70 -16.23
N LEU A 91 -3.04 4.55 -15.45
CA LEU A 91 -2.75 5.38 -14.29
C LEU A 91 -2.11 6.71 -14.67
N ASN A 92 -2.59 7.79 -14.06
CA ASN A 92 -1.96 9.10 -14.12
C ASN A 92 -0.97 9.22 -12.96
N LEU A 93 0.27 8.79 -13.22
CA LEU A 93 1.33 8.70 -12.20
C LEU A 93 1.64 10.04 -11.52
N ASP A 94 1.44 11.17 -12.22
CA ASP A 94 1.69 12.52 -11.68
C ASP A 94 0.68 12.94 -10.60
N LYS A 95 -0.47 12.25 -10.51
CA LYS A 95 -1.50 12.49 -9.50
C LYS A 95 -1.43 11.52 -8.34
N ILE A 96 -0.56 10.51 -8.41
CA ILE A 96 -0.44 9.47 -7.40
C ILE A 96 0.72 9.80 -6.47
N CYS A 97 0.46 9.84 -5.16
CA CYS A 97 1.50 10.03 -4.16
C CYS A 97 2.43 8.80 -4.12
N GLY A 98 1.89 7.60 -4.24
CA GLY A 98 2.71 6.41 -4.42
C GLY A 98 1.87 5.16 -4.31
N PHE A 99 2.53 4.03 -4.16
CA PHE A 99 1.90 2.72 -4.25
C PHE A 99 2.19 1.91 -3.01
N ILE A 100 1.20 1.18 -2.55
CA ILE A 100 1.34 0.17 -1.50
C ILE A 100 1.01 -1.18 -2.13
N LEU A 101 1.96 -2.10 -2.10
CA LEU A 101 1.79 -3.50 -2.52
C LEU A 101 1.58 -4.38 -1.31
N ASN A 102 0.56 -5.24 -1.35
CA ASN A 102 0.44 -6.38 -0.47
C ASN A 102 0.97 -7.63 -1.19
N VAL A 103 2.05 -8.20 -0.67
CA VAL A 103 2.66 -9.40 -1.27
C VAL A 103 2.66 -10.57 -0.29
N PRO A 104 2.58 -11.82 -0.78
CA PRO A 104 2.86 -12.98 0.06
C PRO A 104 4.31 -12.91 0.55
N SER A 105 4.52 -13.22 1.82
CA SER A 105 5.84 -13.31 2.43
C SER A 105 6.01 -14.66 3.09
N ASP A 106 7.10 -15.32 2.73
CA ASP A 106 7.54 -16.52 3.41
C ASP A 106 8.18 -16.17 4.75
N TYR A 107 8.03 -17.05 5.72
CA TYR A 107 8.67 -16.97 7.02
C TYR A 107 9.65 -18.12 7.19
N LYS A 108 10.94 -17.79 7.35
CA LYS A 108 12.01 -18.77 7.60
C LYS A 108 12.32 -18.82 9.10
N ILE A 109 12.24 -20.00 9.71
CA ILE A 109 12.81 -20.27 11.04
C ILE A 109 14.00 -21.21 10.83
N GLY A 110 15.22 -20.69 11.01
CA GLY A 110 16.44 -21.44 10.71
C GLY A 110 16.47 -21.88 9.24
N PHE A 111 16.55 -23.20 9.02
CA PHE A 111 16.53 -23.81 7.68
C PHE A 111 15.14 -24.25 7.22
N VAL A 112 14.09 -24.08 8.04
CA VAL A 112 12.73 -24.53 7.76
C VAL A 112 11.88 -23.37 7.23
N MET A 113 11.29 -23.55 6.04
CA MET A 113 10.21 -22.69 5.56
C MET A 113 8.91 -23.13 6.21
N LEU A 114 8.28 -22.26 7.00
CA LEU A 114 6.97 -22.56 7.56
C LEU A 114 5.88 -22.27 6.52
N PRO A 115 4.86 -23.14 6.38
CA PRO A 115 3.78 -22.96 5.41
C PRO A 115 2.76 -21.87 5.82
N LEU A 116 3.13 -20.95 6.72
CA LEU A 116 2.30 -19.79 7.06
C LEU A 116 2.56 -18.69 6.04
N ARG A 117 1.68 -18.57 5.05
CA ARG A 117 1.63 -17.44 4.13
C ARG A 117 1.27 -16.17 4.90
N ARG A 118 2.26 -15.35 5.21
CA ARG A 118 2.04 -14.03 5.80
C ARG A 118 1.90 -12.99 4.69
N ARG A 119 1.25 -11.88 5.01
CA ARG A 119 1.20 -10.72 4.12
C ARG A 119 2.29 -9.73 4.51
N HIS A 120 2.78 -9.01 3.53
CA HIS A 120 3.81 -8.00 3.71
C HIS A 120 3.47 -6.76 2.88
N TRP A 121 3.63 -5.60 3.51
CA TRP A 121 3.34 -4.31 2.90
C TRP A 121 4.63 -3.69 2.38
N ILE A 122 4.65 -3.40 1.09
CA ILE A 122 5.77 -2.77 0.38
C ILE A 122 5.30 -1.42 -0.14
N THR A 123 6.21 -0.46 -0.21
CA THR A 123 5.94 0.85 -0.79
C THR A 123 6.77 1.08 -2.04
N LEU A 124 6.13 1.61 -3.08
CA LEU A 124 6.81 2.17 -4.24
C LEU A 124 6.56 3.68 -4.28
N ARG A 125 7.61 4.47 -4.49
CA ARG A 125 7.51 5.94 -4.46
C ARG A 125 8.43 6.59 -5.48
N GLN A 126 7.94 7.65 -6.11
CA GLN A 126 8.77 8.53 -6.92
C GLN A 126 9.54 9.52 -6.04
N ILE A 127 10.85 9.60 -6.23
CA ILE A 127 11.76 10.50 -5.54
C ILE A 127 12.74 11.05 -6.57
N SER A 128 12.83 12.37 -6.69
CA SER A 128 13.72 13.04 -7.66
C SER A 128 13.53 12.57 -9.11
N GLY A 129 12.30 12.23 -9.50
CA GLY A 129 11.96 11.80 -10.87
C GLY A 129 12.06 10.29 -11.11
N LEU A 130 12.71 9.52 -10.23
CA LEU A 130 12.84 8.06 -10.34
C LEU A 130 11.95 7.34 -9.33
N PHE A 131 11.46 6.16 -9.69
CA PHE A 131 10.71 5.27 -8.82
C PHE A 131 11.64 4.31 -8.09
N TYR A 132 11.31 4.09 -6.82
CA TYR A 132 12.04 3.20 -5.92
C TYR A 132 11.10 2.20 -5.28
N ASN A 133 11.56 0.97 -5.14
CA ASN A 133 11.04 0.01 -4.18
C ASN A 133 11.65 0.31 -2.80
N LEU A 134 10.79 0.68 -1.87
CA LEU A 134 11.11 1.02 -0.48
C LEU A 134 10.61 -0.06 0.48
N ASP A 135 10.65 -1.32 0.06
CA ASP A 135 10.41 -2.45 0.96
C ASP A 135 11.32 -2.32 2.19
N SER A 136 10.68 -2.25 3.35
CA SER A 136 11.34 -2.19 4.66
C SER A 136 12.23 -3.41 4.97
N LYS A 137 12.11 -4.53 4.25
CA LYS A 137 13.00 -5.69 4.37
C LYS A 137 14.30 -5.55 3.57
N LEU A 138 14.39 -4.59 2.64
CA LEU A 138 15.60 -4.37 1.86
C LEU A 138 16.68 -3.71 2.71
N ASP A 139 17.94 -3.90 2.31
CA ASP A 139 19.05 -3.23 2.96
C ASP A 139 19.19 -1.76 2.58
N ALA A 140 18.66 -1.39 1.42
CA ALA A 140 18.62 -0.03 0.90
C ALA A 140 17.48 0.09 -0.13
N PRO A 141 17.01 1.31 -0.45
CA PRO A 141 16.09 1.56 -1.56
C PRO A 141 16.59 0.93 -2.87
N GLN A 142 15.72 0.19 -3.54
CA GLN A 142 16.01 -0.38 -4.86
C GLN A 142 15.42 0.51 -5.94
N ILE A 143 16.23 0.93 -6.91
CA ILE A 143 15.77 1.71 -8.06
C ILE A 143 14.93 0.80 -8.96
N ILE A 144 13.74 1.27 -9.32
CA ILE A 144 12.91 0.68 -10.38
C ILE A 144 13.23 1.40 -11.69
N GLY A 145 13.23 2.74 -11.68
CA GLY A 145 13.61 3.55 -12.84
C GLY A 145 12.63 4.67 -13.15
N SER A 146 12.36 4.86 -14.44
CA SER A 146 11.43 5.84 -15.01
C SER A 146 9.95 5.49 -14.78
N LYS A 147 9.05 6.30 -15.34
CA LYS A 147 7.61 6.02 -15.34
C LYS A 147 7.30 4.75 -16.13
N GLU A 148 7.97 4.56 -17.26
CA GLU A 148 7.83 3.42 -18.14
C GLU A 148 8.27 2.13 -17.42
N ASP A 149 9.43 2.17 -16.75
CA ASP A 149 9.96 1.05 -15.97
C ASP A 149 9.02 0.68 -14.81
N LEU A 150 8.40 1.66 -14.16
CA LEU A 150 7.38 1.39 -13.13
C LEU A 150 6.16 0.68 -13.70
N ILE A 151 5.66 1.09 -14.87
CA ILE A 151 4.49 0.46 -15.47
C ILE A 151 4.79 -1.01 -15.81
N GLU A 152 5.97 -1.30 -16.36
CA GLU A 152 6.41 -2.67 -16.62
C GLU A 152 6.54 -3.48 -15.33
N TYR A 153 7.18 -2.92 -14.31
CA TYR A 153 7.28 -3.53 -12.98
C TYR A 153 5.90 -3.85 -12.37
N LEU A 154 4.95 -2.92 -12.44
CA LEU A 154 3.59 -3.15 -11.95
C LEU A 154 2.85 -4.23 -12.73
N LYS A 155 3.07 -4.35 -14.05
CA LYS A 155 2.48 -5.43 -14.85
C LYS A 155 2.95 -6.79 -14.35
N GLU A 156 4.26 -6.97 -14.17
CA GLU A 156 4.84 -8.21 -13.64
C GLU A 156 4.30 -8.54 -12.24
N GLU A 157 4.24 -7.55 -11.35
CA GLU A 157 3.70 -7.74 -10.00
C GLU A 157 2.22 -8.16 -10.00
N LEU A 158 1.42 -7.63 -10.92
CA LEU A 158 -0.02 -7.92 -11.01
C LEU A 158 -0.36 -9.27 -11.66
N GLU A 159 0.60 -9.94 -12.32
CA GLU A 159 0.40 -11.31 -12.82
C GLU A 159 0.16 -12.32 -11.68
N CYS A 160 0.74 -12.05 -10.51
CA CYS A 160 0.55 -12.88 -9.33
C CYS A 160 -0.82 -12.62 -8.69
N LYS A 161 -1.72 -13.61 -8.74
CA LYS A 161 -3.07 -13.49 -8.16
C LYS A 161 -3.10 -13.20 -6.66
N ASP A 162 -2.04 -13.59 -5.94
CA ASP A 162 -1.92 -13.37 -4.50
C ASP A 162 -1.39 -11.96 -4.16
N LYS A 163 -1.03 -11.12 -5.13
CA LYS A 163 -0.60 -9.74 -4.89
C LYS A 163 -1.77 -8.76 -5.06
N GLU A 164 -1.78 -7.72 -4.25
CA GLU A 164 -2.75 -6.62 -4.34
C GLU A 164 -2.03 -5.28 -4.38
N LEU A 165 -2.52 -4.35 -5.20
CA LEU A 165 -1.95 -3.03 -5.40
C LEU A 165 -2.93 -1.95 -4.94
N PHE A 166 -2.43 -1.01 -4.15
CA PHE A 166 -3.17 0.16 -3.68
C PHE A 166 -2.46 1.43 -4.12
N LEU A 167 -3.22 2.37 -4.69
CA LEU A 167 -2.76 3.70 -5.05
C LEU A 167 -3.02 4.62 -3.87
N VAL A 168 -2.02 5.38 -3.43
CA VAL A 168 -2.21 6.43 -2.43
C VAL A 168 -2.28 7.78 -3.12
N VAL A 169 -3.38 8.48 -2.90
CA VAL A 169 -3.70 9.76 -3.55
C VAL A 169 -4.22 10.75 -2.51
N THR A 170 -4.28 12.04 -2.85
CA THR A 170 -4.97 13.02 -2.01
C THR A 170 -6.49 12.86 -2.13
N ASN A 171 -7.24 13.33 -1.12
CA ASN A 171 -8.70 13.31 -1.16
C ASN A 171 -9.30 14.00 -2.39
N GLU A 172 -8.65 15.05 -2.90
CA GLU A 172 -9.08 15.74 -4.11
C GLU A 172 -8.93 14.86 -5.36
N VAL A 173 -7.79 14.17 -5.47
CA VAL A 173 -7.51 13.28 -6.61
C VAL A 173 -8.45 12.09 -6.61
N ASP A 174 -8.77 11.53 -5.45
CA ASP A 174 -9.78 10.47 -5.33
C ASP A 174 -11.17 10.99 -5.75
N LYS A 175 -11.64 12.10 -5.17
CA LYS A 175 -12.96 12.68 -5.53
C LYS A 175 -13.12 12.96 -7.02
N ASN A 176 -12.07 13.48 -7.65
CA ASN A 176 -12.08 13.83 -9.08
C ASN A 176 -11.70 12.64 -9.98
N GLN A 177 -11.33 11.49 -9.38
CA GLN A 177 -10.82 10.31 -10.06
C GLN A 177 -9.68 10.66 -11.05
N SER A 178 -8.88 11.69 -10.73
CA SER A 178 -7.85 12.21 -11.64
C SER A 178 -6.57 11.36 -11.66
N TRP A 179 -6.54 10.31 -10.83
CA TRP A 179 -5.52 9.26 -10.84
C TRP A 179 -5.66 8.32 -12.06
N LEU A 180 -6.75 8.43 -12.82
CA LEU A 180 -6.93 7.77 -14.12
C LEU A 180 -6.62 8.74 -15.26
N SER A 181 -5.82 8.31 -16.23
CA SER A 181 -5.45 9.10 -17.41
C SER A 181 -6.62 9.23 -18.41
N ASN A 182 -7.52 8.23 -18.47
CA ASN A 182 -8.71 8.23 -19.33
C ASN A 182 -9.94 7.72 -18.55
N GLN A 183 -10.85 8.62 -18.18
CA GLN A 183 -12.00 8.30 -17.32
C GLN A 183 -13.08 7.43 -18.00
N SER A 184 -13.13 7.40 -19.34
CA SER A 184 -14.19 6.76 -20.13
C SER A 184 -14.26 5.23 -20.03
N SER A 185 -13.17 4.56 -19.67
CA SER A 185 -13.11 3.09 -19.57
C SER A 185 -13.28 2.53 -18.15
N TYR A 186 -13.32 3.38 -17.11
CA TYR A 186 -13.45 2.94 -15.72
C TYR A 186 -14.88 3.01 -15.19
N THR A 187 -15.66 4.01 -15.60
CA THR A 187 -17.00 4.31 -15.07
C THR A 187 -18.08 3.30 -15.45
N SER A 188 -17.92 2.54 -16.54
CA SER A 188 -18.85 1.47 -16.91
C SER A 188 -18.89 0.35 -15.86
N ASN A 189 -17.74 -0.01 -15.28
CA ASN A 189 -17.65 -1.15 -14.36
C ASN A 189 -17.90 -0.78 -12.89
N LEU A 190 -17.81 0.49 -12.51
CA LEU A 190 -18.19 0.94 -11.15
C LEU A 190 -19.70 0.82 -10.92
N LYS A 191 -20.52 1.14 -11.93
CA LYS A 191 -21.98 0.99 -11.87
C LYS A 191 -22.42 -0.48 -11.77
N GLU A 192 -21.70 -1.40 -12.43
CA GLU A 192 -21.92 -2.85 -12.26
C GLU A 192 -21.56 -3.31 -10.84
N ARG A 193 -20.47 -2.79 -10.26
CA ARG A 193 -20.05 -3.14 -8.88
C ARG A 193 -20.99 -2.61 -7.81
N GLU A 194 -21.48 -1.37 -7.92
CA GLU A 194 -22.49 -0.85 -6.97
C GLU A 194 -23.77 -1.70 -7.02
N ALA A 195 -24.18 -2.15 -8.21
CA ALA A 195 -25.32 -3.04 -8.38
C ALA A 195 -25.10 -4.44 -7.75
N GLU A 196 -23.92 -5.05 -7.90
CA GLU A 196 -23.58 -6.33 -7.27
C GLU A 196 -23.49 -6.24 -5.73
N VAL A 197 -22.94 -5.14 -5.20
CA VAL A 197 -22.82 -4.93 -3.74
C VAL A 197 -24.19 -4.65 -3.10
N LEU A 198 -25.12 -4.00 -3.82
CA LEU A 198 -26.51 -3.87 -3.38
C LEU A 198 -27.22 -5.23 -3.35
N GLN A 199 -27.05 -6.06 -4.39
CA GLN A 199 -27.68 -7.39 -4.45
C GLN A 199 -27.20 -8.36 -3.36
N LEU A 200 -25.95 -8.26 -2.90
CA LEU A 200 -25.41 -9.10 -1.82
C LEU A 200 -25.90 -8.70 -0.42
N LYS A 201 -26.46 -7.49 -0.25
CA LYS A 201 -27.00 -7.01 1.03
C LYS A 201 -28.48 -7.35 1.22
N ASP A 202 -29.15 -7.77 0.15
CA ASP A 202 -30.57 -8.12 0.14
C ASP A 202 -30.84 -9.64 0.25
N ILE A 203 -29.79 -10.43 0.57
CA ILE A 203 -29.84 -11.88 0.86
C ILE A 203 -29.45 -12.09 2.32
#